data_AF-A0AAC9I460-F1
#
_entry.id   AF-A0AAC9I460-F1
#
_cell.length_a   1.000
_cell.length_b   1.000
_cell.length_c   1.000
_cell.angle_alpha   90.00
_cell.angle_beta   90.00
_cell.angle_gamma   90.00
#
_symmetry.space_group_name_H-M   'P 1'
#
loop_
_entity.id
_entity.type
_entity.pdbx_description
1 polymer ?
#
loop_
_entity_poly.entity_id
_entity_poly.type
_entity_poly.pdbx_seq_one_letter_code
_entity_poly.pdbx_strand_id
1 'polypeptide(L)'
;MENLRYNLDKSSKKFICPKCNHRTFVLYVDIETGNYLPDAFGWCDRATNCHYHNAPPNGKKAFCIPFLSLKSISEKAYKLTDSNGIISIIPKSQILEQAKNNCWITEWFLKNSIILYLSNESKYFITDEIGFINVVTPTEQPPKLPPSFHSLQQLDEMYIKNAQIDNLTEFLLTKFSKEEVFTVMQKFFITGTNHFWKNATAFFQIDDKVEKTVKLTTSFQYKLTTSSRAN
;
A
#
# COMPACT_ATOMS: atom_id res chain seq x y z
N MET A 1 -9.49 33.01 5.12
CA MET A 1 -8.82 32.15 4.13
C MET A 1 -9.08 30.71 4.52
N GLU A 2 -9.68 29.95 3.62
CA GLU A 2 -9.88 28.51 3.79
C GLU A 2 -8.50 27.83 3.77
N ASN A 3 -8.12 27.17 4.87
CA ASN A 3 -6.87 26.42 4.92
C ASN A 3 -7.07 25.12 4.14
N LEU A 4 -6.89 25.17 2.82
CA LEU A 4 -6.89 23.99 1.96
C LEU A 4 -5.76 23.05 2.41
N ARG A 5 -6.04 21.75 2.52
CA ARG A 5 -5.04 20.71 2.88
C ARG A 5 -3.87 20.64 1.90
N TYR A 6 -4.09 21.09 0.67
CA TYR A 6 -3.19 20.93 -0.45
C TYR A 6 -2.83 22.27 -1.06
N ASN A 7 -1.56 22.48 -1.34
CA ASN A 7 -1.05 23.65 -2.06
C ASN A 7 -0.27 23.20 -3.30
N LEU A 8 -0.24 24.03 -4.34
CA LEU A 8 0.69 23.81 -5.45
C LEU A 8 2.13 23.91 -4.92
N ASP A 9 3.00 23.01 -5.40
CA ASP A 9 4.42 23.06 -5.06
C ASP A 9 5.00 24.43 -5.43
N LYS A 10 5.57 25.10 -4.43
CA LYS A 10 6.22 26.41 -4.60
C LYS A 10 7.64 26.28 -5.15
N SER A 11 8.18 25.06 -5.20
CA SER A 11 9.50 24.80 -5.76
C SER A 11 9.50 24.97 -7.28
N SER A 12 10.67 25.19 -7.86
CA SER A 12 10.83 25.26 -9.31
C SER A 12 10.76 23.90 -10.00
N LYS A 13 10.42 22.82 -9.28
CA LYS A 13 10.31 21.47 -9.85
C LYS A 13 9.11 21.38 -10.78
N LYS A 14 9.35 20.84 -11.97
CA LYS A 14 8.31 20.61 -12.99
C LYS A 14 8.26 19.14 -13.37
N PHE A 15 7.05 18.61 -13.43
CA PHE A 15 6.70 17.25 -13.79
C PHE A 15 6.16 17.21 -15.23
N ILE A 16 6.01 16.01 -15.77
CA ILE A 16 5.45 15.78 -17.09
C ILE A 16 3.94 15.95 -16.99
N CYS A 17 3.37 16.84 -17.81
CA CYS A 17 1.93 17.05 -17.85
C CYS A 17 1.24 15.83 -18.50
N PRO A 18 0.21 15.22 -17.90
CA PRO A 18 -0.48 14.07 -18.48
C PRO A 18 -1.27 14.40 -19.75
N LYS A 19 -1.58 15.68 -20.00
CA LYS A 19 -2.33 16.13 -21.18
C LYS A 19 -1.43 16.45 -22.39
N CYS A 20 -0.26 17.06 -22.15
CA CYS A 20 0.60 17.52 -23.25
C CYS A 20 1.99 16.88 -23.26
N ASN A 21 2.33 16.05 -22.27
CA ASN A 21 3.62 15.36 -22.13
C ASN A 21 4.85 16.29 -22.08
N HIS A 22 4.66 17.57 -21.81
CA HIS A 22 5.76 18.52 -21.58
C HIS A 22 6.06 18.69 -20.10
N ARG A 23 7.32 18.96 -19.77
CA ARG A 23 7.81 19.14 -18.40
C ARG A 23 7.50 20.53 -17.84
N THR A 24 6.21 20.82 -17.68
CA THR A 24 5.70 22.14 -17.25
C THR A 24 4.62 22.00 -16.16
N PHE A 25 4.45 20.81 -15.58
CA PHE A 25 3.38 20.50 -14.64
C PHE A 25 3.84 20.73 -13.20
N VAL A 26 3.00 21.39 -12.40
CA VAL A 26 3.22 21.64 -10.97
C VAL A 26 2.23 20.79 -10.19
N LEU A 27 2.73 19.86 -9.38
CA LEU A 27 1.89 18.98 -8.56
C LEU A 27 1.41 19.67 -7.29
N TYR A 28 0.28 19.22 -6.77
CA TYR A 28 -0.16 19.56 -5.42
C TYR A 28 0.66 18.77 -4.38
N VAL A 29 0.93 19.42 -3.25
CA VAL A 29 1.62 18.88 -2.09
C VAL A 29 0.69 18.98 -0.88
N ASP A 30 0.63 17.91 -0.09
CA ASP A 30 -0.07 17.87 1.19
C ASP A 30 0.74 18.62 2.25
N ILE A 31 0.11 19.59 2.92
CA ILE A 31 0.79 20.47 3.90
C ILE A 31 1.18 19.70 5.17
N GLU A 32 0.44 18.66 5.56
CA GLU A 32 0.73 17.89 6.77
C GLU A 32 1.84 16.87 6.55
N THR A 33 1.81 16.16 5.41
CA THR A 33 2.77 15.08 5.14
C THR A 33 3.98 15.54 4.33
N GLY A 34 3.89 16.67 3.63
CA GLY A 34 4.91 17.13 2.68
C GLY A 34 5.01 16.27 1.42
N ASN A 35 4.11 15.30 1.23
CA ASN A 35 4.13 14.39 0.09
C ASN A 35 3.37 14.98 -1.11
N TYR A 36 3.83 14.61 -2.30
CA TYR A 36 3.13 14.92 -3.56
C TYR A 36 1.85 14.09 -3.69
N LEU A 37 0.81 14.70 -4.23
CA LEU A 37 -0.39 14.00 -4.65
C LEU A 37 -0.12 13.19 -5.92
N PRO A 38 -1.00 12.22 -6.28
CA PRO A 38 -0.86 11.47 -7.52
C PRO A 38 -0.63 12.37 -8.73
N ASP A 39 0.12 11.88 -9.73
CA ASP A 39 0.58 12.63 -10.91
C ASP A 39 -0.54 13.25 -11.77
N ALA A 40 -1.80 12.95 -11.47
CA ALA A 40 -2.97 13.58 -12.07
C ALA A 40 -3.30 14.95 -11.47
N PHE A 41 -2.96 15.23 -10.20
CA PHE A 41 -3.39 16.44 -9.48
C PHE A 41 -2.32 17.54 -9.54
N GLY A 42 -2.58 18.56 -10.33
CA GLY A 42 -1.65 19.66 -10.54
C GLY A 42 -2.12 20.65 -11.58
N TRP A 43 -1.24 21.58 -11.92
CA TRP A 43 -1.49 22.63 -12.90
C TRP A 43 -0.35 22.71 -13.92
N CYS A 44 -0.71 22.77 -15.19
CA CYS A 44 0.23 22.97 -16.29
C CYS A 44 0.40 24.47 -16.58
N ASP A 45 1.64 24.97 -16.48
CA ASP A 45 1.96 26.38 -16.73
C ASP A 45 1.69 26.83 -18.18
N ARG A 46 1.56 25.89 -19.11
CA ARG A 46 1.20 26.18 -20.51
C ARG A 46 -0.28 26.52 -20.62
N ALA A 47 -0.64 27.69 -20.10
CA ALA A 47 -1.99 28.23 -20.16
C ALA A 47 -2.47 28.26 -21.62
N THR A 48 -1.78 28.97 -22.50
CA THR A 48 -2.23 29.17 -23.90
C THR A 48 -2.48 27.89 -24.71
N ASN A 49 -1.73 26.81 -24.46
CA ASN A 49 -1.77 25.60 -25.29
C ASN A 49 -2.43 24.39 -24.62
N CYS A 50 -2.37 24.28 -23.30
CA CYS A 50 -2.77 23.06 -22.58
C CYS A 50 -3.84 23.36 -21.55
N HIS A 51 -3.63 24.37 -20.70
CA HIS A 51 -4.50 24.80 -19.61
C HIS A 51 -4.96 23.64 -18.70
N TYR A 52 -4.20 22.55 -18.63
CA TYR A 52 -4.57 21.40 -17.82
C TYR A 52 -4.44 21.75 -16.33
N HIS A 53 -5.55 21.68 -15.61
CA HIS A 53 -5.62 21.89 -14.17
C HIS A 53 -6.57 20.85 -13.57
N ASN A 54 -6.06 20.12 -12.58
CA ASN A 54 -6.83 19.15 -11.82
C ASN A 54 -6.59 19.41 -10.33
N ALA A 55 -7.54 20.10 -9.71
CA ALA A 55 -7.48 20.44 -8.30
C ALA A 55 -7.88 19.22 -7.44
N PRO A 56 -7.21 18.98 -6.30
CA PRO A 56 -7.63 17.95 -5.37
C PRO A 56 -8.97 18.30 -4.72
N PRO A 57 -9.73 17.31 -4.25
CA PRO A 57 -11.00 17.55 -3.59
C PRO A 57 -10.78 18.38 -2.31
N ASN A 58 -11.73 19.27 -2.04
CA ASN A 58 -11.61 20.21 -0.94
C ASN A 58 -11.72 19.47 0.40
N GLY A 59 -10.64 19.49 1.17
CA GLY A 59 -10.66 19.01 2.55
C GLY A 59 -11.21 20.08 3.49
N LYS A 60 -12.26 19.78 4.26
CA LYS A 60 -12.65 20.57 5.42
C LYS A 60 -11.76 20.23 6.61
N LYS A 61 -11.07 21.23 7.16
CA LYS A 61 -10.36 21.09 8.43
C LYS A 61 -11.36 21.04 9.59
N ALA A 62 -11.17 20.12 10.51
CA ALA A 62 -11.94 20.01 11.74
C ALA A 62 -11.02 19.75 12.94
N PHE A 63 -11.50 20.09 14.13
CA PHE A 63 -10.80 19.88 15.39
C PHE A 63 -11.60 18.96 16.31
N CYS A 64 -10.88 18.19 17.12
CA CYS A 64 -11.45 17.31 18.12
C CYS A 64 -11.94 18.14 19.32
N ILE A 65 -13.23 18.05 19.63
CA ILE A 65 -13.87 18.70 20.76
C ILE A 65 -14.34 17.63 21.74
N PRO A 66 -13.78 17.55 22.96
CA PRO A 66 -14.32 16.70 24.00
C PRO A 66 -15.68 17.23 24.47
N PHE A 67 -16.59 16.33 24.84
CA PHE A 67 -17.87 16.72 25.43
C PHE A 67 -18.28 15.75 26.54
N LEU A 68 -19.06 16.27 27.48
CA LEU A 68 -19.73 15.48 28.52
C LEU A 68 -21.06 14.91 28.03
N SER A 69 -21.80 15.67 27.22
CA SER A 69 -23.05 15.20 26.61
C SER A 69 -23.28 15.87 25.24
N LEU A 70 -23.73 15.07 24.28
CA LEU A 70 -24.18 15.54 22.97
C LEU A 70 -25.63 15.05 22.73
N LYS A 71 -26.60 15.98 22.62
CA LYS A 71 -28.03 15.64 22.45
C LYS A 71 -28.61 16.36 21.24
N SER A 72 -29.31 15.66 20.35
CA SER A 72 -30.01 16.32 19.24
C SER A 72 -31.15 17.18 19.77
N ILE A 73 -31.13 18.48 19.49
CA ILE A 73 -32.25 19.39 19.82
C ILE A 73 -33.27 19.38 18.67
N SER A 74 -32.78 19.29 17.44
CA SER A 74 -33.59 19.32 16.23
C SER A 74 -33.00 18.43 15.15
N GLU A 75 -33.69 18.33 14.01
CA GLU A 75 -33.17 17.65 12.83
C GLU A 75 -31.84 18.25 12.35
N LYS A 76 -31.60 19.55 12.62
CA LYS A 76 -30.46 20.31 12.09
C LYS A 76 -29.41 20.68 13.13
N ALA A 77 -29.62 20.41 14.42
CA ALA A 77 -28.68 20.85 15.46
C ALA A 77 -28.52 19.87 16.65
N TYR A 78 -27.33 19.88 17.23
CA TYR A 78 -26.96 19.24 18.48
C TYR A 78 -26.73 20.28 19.60
N LYS A 79 -27.08 19.89 20.82
CA LYS A 79 -26.67 20.49 22.09
C LYS A 79 -25.40 19.78 22.56
N LEU A 80 -24.29 20.49 22.61
CA LEU A 80 -23.05 20.02 23.22
C LEU A 80 -22.90 20.63 24.60
N THR A 81 -22.53 19.83 25.59
CA THR A 81 -22.18 20.27 26.94
C THR A 81 -20.75 19.87 27.22
N ASP A 82 -19.91 20.86 27.52
CA ASP A 82 -18.49 20.69 27.83
C ASP A 82 -18.28 20.21 29.28
N SER A 83 -17.06 19.78 29.64
CA SER A 83 -16.68 19.41 31.01
C SER A 83 -16.86 20.55 32.00
N ASN A 84 -16.76 21.79 31.53
CA ASN A 84 -16.99 23.00 32.34
C ASN A 84 -18.49 23.36 32.47
N GLY A 85 -19.39 22.56 31.90
CA GLY A 85 -20.84 22.81 31.93
C GLY A 85 -21.34 23.84 30.91
N ILE A 86 -20.46 24.38 30.06
CA ILE A 86 -20.82 25.32 29.00
C ILE A 86 -21.65 24.60 27.94
N ILE A 87 -22.76 25.21 27.54
CA ILE A 87 -23.68 24.67 26.54
C ILE A 87 -23.47 25.39 25.20
N SER A 88 -23.23 24.62 24.14
CA SER A 88 -23.09 25.11 22.76
C SER A 88 -24.09 24.43 21.84
N ILE A 89 -24.68 25.19 20.92
CA ILE A 89 -25.58 24.67 19.87
C ILE A 89 -24.78 24.59 18.58
N ILE A 90 -24.63 23.37 18.03
CA ILE A 90 -23.83 23.12 16.83
C ILE A 90 -24.72 22.52 15.74
N PRO A 91 -24.71 23.06 14.52
CA PRO A 91 -25.44 22.45 13.40
C PRO A 91 -24.86 21.08 13.07
N LYS A 92 -25.72 20.10 12.75
CA LYS A 92 -25.26 18.73 12.43
C LYS A 92 -24.28 18.70 11.26
N SER A 93 -24.47 19.57 10.27
CA SER A 93 -23.59 19.68 9.10
C SER A 93 -22.16 20.15 9.42
N GLN A 94 -21.93 20.69 10.62
CA GLN A 94 -20.61 21.12 11.08
C GLN A 94 -19.90 20.05 11.92
N ILE A 95 -20.62 19.00 12.35
CA ILE A 95 -20.04 17.83 13.01
C ILE A 95 -19.74 16.80 11.92
N LEU A 96 -18.45 16.59 11.63
CA LEU A 96 -18.01 15.71 10.54
C LEU A 96 -17.89 14.25 10.99
N GLU A 97 -17.57 14.03 12.26
CA GLU A 97 -17.43 12.71 12.86
C GLU A 97 -17.78 12.80 14.35
N GLN A 98 -18.45 11.78 14.88
CA GLN A 98 -18.86 11.68 16.28
C GLN A 98 -18.31 10.40 16.90
N ALA A 99 -17.69 10.50 18.07
CA ALA A 99 -17.29 9.36 18.87
C ALA A 99 -18.04 9.36 20.21
N LYS A 100 -17.64 8.48 21.14
CA LYS A 100 -18.32 8.32 22.44
C LYS A 100 -18.26 9.58 23.31
N ASN A 101 -17.09 10.22 23.39
CA ASN A 101 -16.82 11.33 24.31
C ASN A 101 -16.23 12.57 23.61
N ASN A 102 -16.12 12.55 22.28
CA ASN A 102 -15.62 13.68 21.50
C ASN A 102 -16.27 13.73 20.11
N CYS A 103 -16.21 14.89 19.48
CA CYS A 103 -16.69 15.08 18.12
C CYS A 103 -15.73 15.98 17.33
N TRP A 104 -15.73 15.79 16.01
CA TRP A 104 -14.92 16.58 15.09
C TRP A 104 -15.77 17.69 14.49
N ILE A 105 -15.45 18.94 14.84
CA ILE A 105 -16.20 20.12 14.39
C ILE A 105 -15.34 20.93 13.42
N THR A 106 -15.95 21.43 12.34
CA THR A 106 -15.26 22.25 11.33
C THR A 106 -14.56 23.47 11.93
N GLU A 107 -13.37 23.78 11.40
CA GLU A 107 -12.60 24.98 11.77
C GLU A 107 -13.41 26.27 11.56
N TRP A 108 -14.18 26.32 10.47
CA TRP A 108 -15.00 27.48 10.14
C TRP A 108 -16.04 27.78 11.22
N PHE A 109 -16.71 26.75 11.74
CA PHE A 109 -17.68 26.94 12.81
C PHE A 109 -16.98 27.34 14.11
N LEU A 110 -15.89 26.65 14.45
CA LEU A 110 -15.15 26.88 15.69
C LEU A 110 -14.61 28.30 15.79
N LYS A 111 -14.05 28.86 14.72
CA LYS A 111 -13.57 30.26 14.66
C LYS A 111 -14.65 31.30 14.93
N ASN A 112 -15.91 30.96 14.65
CA ASN A 112 -17.05 31.84 14.87
C ASN A 112 -17.83 31.48 16.15
N SER A 113 -17.33 30.53 16.95
CA SER A 113 -17.98 30.03 18.15
C SER A 113 -17.18 30.36 19.42
N ILE A 114 -17.80 30.15 20.57
CA ILE A 114 -17.18 30.36 21.90
C ILE A 114 -16.43 29.08 22.36
N ILE A 115 -16.49 28.00 21.59
CA ILE A 115 -15.91 26.71 21.95
C ILE A 115 -14.37 26.81 21.92
N LEU A 116 -13.73 26.48 23.04
CA LEU A 116 -12.28 26.36 23.13
C LEU A 116 -11.83 25.05 22.50
N TYR A 117 -10.78 25.10 21.68
CA TYR A 117 -10.22 23.93 21.01
C TYR A 117 -8.70 24.00 20.94
N LEU A 118 -8.05 22.84 20.99
CA LEU A 118 -6.60 22.75 20.87
C LEU A 118 -6.20 22.62 19.40
N SER A 119 -5.22 23.41 18.96
CA SER A 119 -4.81 23.48 17.55
C SER A 119 -3.98 22.27 17.09
N ASN A 120 -3.50 21.44 18.00
CA ASN A 120 -2.70 20.24 17.74
C ASN A 120 -3.54 19.00 17.37
N GLU A 121 -4.83 18.97 17.71
CA GLU A 121 -5.74 17.85 17.42
C GLU A 121 -6.68 18.20 16.26
N SER A 122 -6.11 18.38 15.07
CA SER A 122 -6.86 18.68 13.85
C SER A 122 -6.80 17.54 12.83
N LYS A 123 -7.89 17.36 12.07
CA LYS A 123 -8.02 16.37 11.00
C LYS A 123 -8.73 17.01 9.80
N TYR A 124 -8.31 16.64 8.60
CA TYR A 124 -8.99 17.02 7.37
C TYR A 124 -9.94 15.93 6.90
N PHE A 125 -11.17 16.34 6.59
CA PHE A 125 -12.22 15.50 6.02
C PHE A 125 -12.44 15.91 4.57
N ILE A 126 -12.22 14.99 3.65
CA ILE A 126 -12.48 15.23 2.22
C ILE A 126 -14.00 15.31 2.01
N THR A 127 -14.49 16.42 1.44
CA THR A 127 -15.95 16.67 1.31
C THR A 127 -16.61 15.82 0.24
N ASP A 128 -15.82 15.28 -0.68
CA ASP A 128 -16.31 14.51 -1.79
C ASP A 128 -16.08 13.04 -1.44
N GLU A 129 -17.16 12.27 -1.25
CA GLU A 129 -17.13 10.81 -1.29
C GLU A 129 -16.81 10.30 -2.71
N ILE A 130 -15.84 10.89 -3.38
CA ILE A 130 -15.10 10.21 -4.42
C ILE A 130 -13.95 9.59 -3.67
N GLY A 131 -14.12 8.31 -3.32
CA GLY A 131 -13.07 7.53 -2.71
C GLY A 131 -11.75 7.85 -3.40
N PHE A 132 -10.72 8.10 -2.61
CA PHE A 132 -9.36 7.87 -3.09
C PHE A 132 -9.33 6.41 -3.50
N ILE A 133 -9.69 6.14 -4.76
CA ILE A 133 -9.07 5.06 -5.46
C ILE A 133 -7.63 5.57 -5.48
N ASN A 134 -6.82 5.09 -4.54
CA ASN A 134 -5.44 4.82 -4.84
C ASN A 134 -5.53 3.92 -6.07
N VAL A 135 -5.69 4.52 -7.26
CA VAL A 135 -5.36 3.89 -8.51
C VAL A 135 -3.86 3.81 -8.40
N VAL A 136 -3.39 2.77 -7.69
CA VAL A 136 -2.23 2.02 -8.12
C VAL A 136 -2.56 1.79 -9.58
N THR A 137 -1.98 2.60 -10.46
CA THR A 137 -2.05 2.34 -11.90
C THR A 137 -1.68 0.87 -11.99
N PRO A 138 -2.58 -0.02 -12.43
CA PRO A 138 -2.14 -1.35 -12.78
C PRO A 138 -1.17 -1.06 -13.91
N THR A 139 0.13 -1.12 -13.61
CA THR A 139 1.09 -1.47 -14.63
C THR A 139 0.44 -2.66 -15.29
N GLU A 140 0.11 -2.57 -16.59
CA GLU A 140 -0.41 -3.71 -17.33
C GLU A 140 0.53 -4.86 -17.00
N GLN A 141 0.06 -5.76 -16.12
CA GLN A 141 0.85 -6.93 -15.81
C GLN A 141 0.88 -7.64 -17.15
N PRO A 142 2.07 -7.96 -17.70
CA PRO A 142 2.14 -8.81 -18.87
C PRO A 142 1.19 -9.98 -18.63
N PRO A 143 0.35 -10.35 -19.61
CA PRO A 143 -0.73 -11.31 -19.42
C PRO A 143 -0.20 -12.46 -18.58
N LYS A 144 -0.79 -12.70 -17.41
CA LYS A 144 -0.34 -13.75 -16.49
C LYS A 144 -0.38 -15.04 -17.29
N LEU A 145 0.79 -15.50 -17.75
CA LEU A 145 0.91 -16.76 -18.45
C LEU A 145 0.36 -17.82 -17.48
N PRO A 146 -0.54 -18.70 -17.94
CA PRO A 146 -0.96 -19.81 -17.12
C PRO A 146 0.30 -20.56 -16.66
N PRO A 147 0.35 -21.02 -15.40
CA PRO A 147 1.51 -21.74 -14.91
C PRO A 147 1.78 -22.94 -15.83
N SER A 148 3.00 -23.03 -16.36
CA SER A 148 3.44 -24.19 -17.12
C SER A 148 3.70 -25.33 -16.15
N PHE A 149 3.08 -26.48 -16.40
CA PHE A 149 3.32 -27.70 -15.63
C PHE A 149 4.34 -28.57 -16.36
N HIS A 150 5.21 -29.22 -15.60
CA HIS A 150 6.13 -30.23 -16.10
C HIS A 150 5.49 -31.61 -15.99
N SER A 151 5.85 -32.50 -16.92
CA SER A 151 5.43 -33.90 -16.87
C SER A 151 6.21 -34.66 -15.80
N LEU A 152 5.59 -35.70 -15.21
CA LEU A 152 6.25 -36.56 -14.23
C LEU A 152 7.53 -37.22 -14.77
N GLN A 153 7.58 -37.51 -16.06
CA GLN A 153 8.75 -38.11 -16.69
C GLN A 153 10.00 -37.22 -16.58
N GLN A 154 9.83 -35.89 -16.69
CA GLN A 154 10.94 -34.94 -16.52
C GLN A 154 11.47 -34.91 -15.08
N LEU A 155 10.58 -35.11 -14.10
CA LEU A 155 10.96 -35.21 -12.69
C LEU A 155 11.76 -36.50 -12.44
N ASP A 156 11.29 -37.65 -12.94
CA ASP A 156 11.97 -38.94 -12.76
C ASP A 156 13.37 -38.93 -13.38
N GLU A 157 13.56 -38.30 -14.54
CA GLU A 157 14.88 -38.17 -15.16
C GLU A 157 15.85 -37.33 -14.32
N MET A 158 15.37 -36.25 -13.70
CA MET A 158 16.20 -35.41 -12.83
C MET A 158 16.54 -36.10 -11.50
N TYR A 159 15.60 -36.85 -10.92
CA TYR A 159 15.81 -37.53 -9.64
C TYR A 159 16.63 -38.82 -9.75
N ILE A 160 16.41 -39.60 -10.80
CA ILE A 160 16.90 -40.98 -10.88
C ILE A 160 18.09 -41.08 -11.83
N LYS A 161 18.03 -40.43 -12.99
CA LYS A 161 19.08 -40.56 -14.03
C LYS A 161 20.22 -39.57 -13.86
N ASN A 162 19.93 -38.32 -13.49
CA ASN A 162 20.90 -37.22 -13.43
C ASN A 162 20.99 -36.59 -12.04
N ALA A 163 20.97 -37.39 -10.98
CA ALA A 163 21.07 -36.92 -9.61
C ALA A 163 22.37 -36.10 -9.41
N GLN A 164 22.20 -34.80 -9.18
CA GLN A 164 23.30 -33.88 -8.95
C GLN A 164 23.31 -33.45 -7.49
N ILE A 165 24.50 -33.44 -6.88
CA ILE A 165 24.67 -32.93 -5.52
C ILE A 165 24.69 -31.41 -5.59
N ASP A 166 23.73 -30.79 -4.93
CA ASP A 166 23.63 -29.34 -4.80
C ASP A 166 24.31 -28.84 -3.52
N ASN A 167 24.56 -27.53 -3.49
CA ASN A 167 25.25 -26.90 -2.38
C ASN A 167 24.46 -26.97 -1.06
N LEU A 168 23.12 -27.06 -1.11
CA LEU A 168 22.30 -27.21 0.10
C LEU A 168 22.42 -28.61 0.66
N THR A 169 22.35 -29.65 -0.18
CA THR A 169 22.57 -31.04 0.27
C THR A 169 23.95 -31.21 0.91
N GLU A 170 24.99 -30.66 0.29
CA GLU A 170 26.35 -30.70 0.84
C GLU A 170 26.43 -29.99 2.20
N PHE A 171 25.82 -28.81 2.34
CA PHE A 171 25.73 -28.10 3.62
C PHE A 171 24.97 -28.90 4.69
N LEU A 172 23.82 -29.49 4.35
CA LEU A 172 23.00 -30.25 5.29
C LEU A 172 23.73 -31.51 5.81
N LEU A 173 24.53 -32.16 4.95
CA LEU A 173 25.36 -33.30 5.36
C LEU A 173 26.48 -32.92 6.34
N THR A 174 26.87 -31.64 6.43
CA THR A 174 27.82 -31.18 7.46
C THR A 174 27.18 -31.04 8.85
N LYS A 175 25.84 -30.97 8.92
CA LYS A 175 25.08 -30.68 10.15
C LYS A 175 24.21 -31.84 10.63
N PHE A 176 23.75 -32.69 9.71
CA PHE A 176 22.79 -33.76 9.97
C PHE A 176 23.28 -35.09 9.40
N SER A 177 22.66 -36.19 9.85
CA SER A 177 22.98 -37.52 9.33
C SER A 177 22.49 -37.69 7.88
N LYS A 178 23.16 -38.57 7.13
CA LYS A 178 22.80 -38.85 5.72
C LYS A 178 21.35 -39.30 5.57
N GLU A 179 20.83 -40.07 6.52
CA GLU A 179 19.48 -40.62 6.50
C GLU A 179 18.41 -39.54 6.73
N GLU A 180 18.66 -38.62 7.66
CA GLU A 180 17.77 -37.48 7.92
C GLU A 180 17.72 -36.54 6.72
N VAL A 181 18.88 -36.21 6.16
CA VAL A 181 18.96 -35.35 4.97
C VAL A 181 18.23 -36.00 3.80
N PHE A 182 18.48 -37.28 3.54
CA PHE A 182 17.81 -38.02 2.47
C PHE A 182 16.29 -38.02 2.64
N THR A 183 15.80 -38.27 3.87
CA THR A 183 14.36 -38.25 4.17
C THR A 183 13.74 -36.89 3.91
N VAL A 184 14.43 -35.80 4.31
CA VAL A 184 13.96 -34.42 4.09
C VAL A 184 13.98 -34.08 2.60
N MET A 185 15.03 -34.45 1.87
CA MET A 185 15.11 -34.21 0.42
C MET A 185 13.98 -34.91 -0.33
N GLN A 186 13.66 -36.16 0.03
CA GLN A 186 12.53 -36.90 -0.53
C GLN A 186 11.19 -36.28 -0.16
N LYS A 187 11.01 -35.88 1.10
CA LYS A 187 9.76 -35.30 1.60
C LYS A 187 9.39 -33.98 0.91
N PHE A 188 10.39 -33.14 0.66
CA PHE A 188 10.17 -31.82 0.06
C PHE A 188 10.46 -31.78 -1.44
N PHE A 189 10.74 -32.94 -2.05
CA PHE A 189 11.14 -33.05 -3.45
C PHE A 189 12.18 -31.98 -3.82
N ILE A 190 13.31 -32.05 -3.12
CA ILE A 190 14.49 -31.22 -3.36
C ILE A 190 15.51 -32.00 -4.20
N THR A 191 16.01 -31.39 -5.27
CA THR A 191 17.09 -31.97 -6.09
C THR A 191 18.04 -30.89 -6.59
N GLY A 192 19.29 -31.27 -6.86
CA GLY A 192 20.22 -30.43 -7.58
C GLY A 192 19.88 -30.31 -9.07
N THR A 193 20.15 -29.13 -9.62
CA THR A 193 20.05 -28.86 -11.05
C THR A 193 21.15 -27.90 -11.49
N ASN A 194 21.61 -28.07 -12.72
CA ASN A 194 22.52 -27.13 -13.39
C ASN A 194 21.83 -26.30 -14.48
N HIS A 195 20.49 -26.37 -14.55
CA HIS A 195 19.75 -25.81 -15.69
C HIS A 195 19.82 -24.28 -15.75
N PHE A 196 19.81 -23.61 -14.59
CA PHE A 196 19.91 -22.15 -14.50
C PHE A 196 21.27 -21.69 -13.92
N TRP A 197 21.79 -22.40 -12.92
CA TRP A 197 23.11 -22.17 -12.34
C TRP A 197 23.76 -23.48 -11.92
N LYS A 198 25.09 -23.52 -11.92
CA LYS A 198 25.85 -24.69 -11.45
C LYS A 198 25.60 -24.94 -9.96
N ASN A 199 25.31 -26.19 -9.61
CA ASN A 199 24.95 -26.70 -8.29
C ASN A 199 23.75 -25.99 -7.64
N ALA A 200 22.77 -25.56 -8.45
CA ALA A 200 21.54 -24.95 -7.93
C ALA A 200 20.65 -26.00 -7.28
N THR A 201 19.86 -25.56 -6.31
CA THR A 201 18.86 -26.38 -5.63
C THR A 201 17.48 -26.04 -6.19
N ALA A 202 16.77 -27.05 -6.69
CA ALA A 202 15.41 -26.96 -7.19
C ALA A 202 14.42 -27.54 -6.18
N PHE A 203 13.32 -26.81 -5.95
CA PHE A 203 12.19 -27.27 -5.14
C PHE A 203 11.00 -27.58 -6.05
N PHE A 204 10.52 -28.82 -5.97
CA PHE A 204 9.35 -29.26 -6.72
C PHE A 204 8.12 -29.31 -5.82
N GLN A 205 7.00 -28.81 -6.33
CA GLN A 205 5.69 -28.99 -5.71
C GLN A 205 4.85 -29.90 -6.60
N ILE A 206 4.28 -30.93 -5.99
CA ILE A 206 3.39 -31.89 -6.64
C ILE A 206 1.99 -31.64 -6.08
N ASP A 207 1.02 -31.34 -6.95
CA ASP A 207 -0.37 -31.18 -6.54
C ASP A 207 -1.09 -32.55 -6.60
N ASP A 208 -1.76 -32.92 -5.51
CA ASP A 208 -2.46 -34.21 -5.36
C ASP A 208 -3.84 -34.25 -6.07
N LYS A 209 -4.24 -33.18 -6.75
CA LYS A 209 -5.55 -33.09 -7.42
C LYS A 209 -5.49 -33.61 -8.86
N VAL A 210 -5.79 -34.90 -9.00
CA VAL A 210 -6.28 -35.65 -10.19
C VAL A 210 -5.40 -35.67 -11.45
N GLU A 211 -4.63 -34.63 -11.76
CA GLU A 211 -3.49 -34.72 -12.67
C GLU A 211 -2.24 -34.41 -11.86
N LYS A 212 -1.39 -35.43 -11.66
CA LYS A 212 -0.08 -35.32 -10.99
C LYS A 212 0.82 -34.39 -11.79
N THR A 213 0.60 -33.09 -11.63
CA THR A 213 1.31 -32.04 -12.32
C THR A 213 2.42 -31.54 -11.42
N VAL A 214 3.61 -31.42 -12.00
CA VAL A 214 4.82 -31.02 -11.26
C VAL A 214 5.11 -29.57 -11.60
N LYS A 215 5.19 -28.73 -10.58
CA LYS A 215 5.58 -27.33 -10.74
C LYS A 215 6.94 -27.10 -10.09
N LEU A 216 7.90 -26.60 -10.86
CA LEU A 216 9.11 -26.02 -10.29
C LEU A 216 8.68 -24.72 -9.61
N THR A 217 8.72 -24.68 -8.28
CA THR A 217 8.26 -23.51 -7.53
C THR A 217 9.34 -22.46 -7.50
N THR A 218 10.57 -22.86 -7.19
CA THR A 218 11.72 -21.97 -7.26
C THR A 218 13.03 -22.75 -7.37
N SER A 219 13.99 -22.19 -8.11
CA SER A 219 15.38 -22.64 -8.15
C SER A 219 16.23 -21.58 -7.48
N PHE A 220 17.11 -21.97 -6.57
CA PHE A 220 18.01 -21.05 -5.86
C PHE A 220 19.45 -21.57 -5.88
N GLN A 221 20.41 -20.66 -5.91
CA GLN A 221 21.80 -20.98 -5.63
C GLN A 221 22.07 -20.70 -4.15
N TYR A 222 22.61 -21.68 -3.42
CA TYR A 222 22.98 -21.55 -2.01
C TYR A 222 24.50 -21.45 -1.87
N LYS A 223 24.96 -20.69 -0.86
CA LYS A 223 26.39 -20.64 -0.51
C LYS A 223 26.78 -21.93 0.23
N LEU A 224 27.91 -22.54 -0.15
CA LEU A 224 28.40 -23.77 0.50
C LEU A 224 28.66 -23.61 2.02
N THR A 225 28.99 -22.40 2.47
CA THR A 225 29.33 -22.12 3.87
C THR A 225 28.13 -21.74 4.73
N THR A 226 27.00 -21.37 4.14
CA THR A 226 25.82 -20.88 4.86
C THR A 226 24.54 -21.26 4.11
N SER A 227 23.47 -21.64 4.79
CA SER A 227 22.14 -21.87 4.19
C SER A 227 21.46 -20.62 3.62
N SER A 228 22.21 -19.55 3.36
CA SER A 228 21.73 -18.32 2.74
C SER A 228 21.86 -18.37 1.22
N ARG A 229 20.96 -17.66 0.54
CA ARG A 229 20.94 -17.55 -0.92
C ARG A 229 22.21 -16.80 -1.39
N ALA A 230 22.84 -17.31 -2.43
CA ALA A 230 23.84 -16.55 -3.17
C ALA A 230 23.11 -15.47 -3.98
N ASN A 231 23.61 -14.23 -3.92
CA ASN A 231 23.13 -13.13 -4.77
C ASN A 231 23.62 -13.32 -6.19
#